data_AF-A0AA43L0P2-F1
#
_entry.id   AF-A0AA43L0P2-F1
#
_cell.length_a   1.000
_cell.length_b   1.000
_cell.length_c   1.000
_cell.angle_alpha   90.00
_cell.angle_beta   90.00
_cell.angle_gamma   90.00
#
_symmetry.space_group_name_H-M   'P 1'
#
loop_
_entity.id
_entity.type
_entity.pdbx_description
1 polymer ?
#
loop_
_entity_poly.entity_id
_entity_poly.type
_entity_poly.pdbx_seq_one_letter_code
_entity_poly.pdbx_strand_id
1 'polypeptide(L)'
;MDSALKLRMLVDSGEVVADPSSFLSESELIKKFADLENLTTLGKIFALIGVAEIPFSYELKFVQELVTFINENVATESGFSITGKKEGIVPCYNAMLLEAYIRLGLGATKQAKSALKWITTYQVFERNQKIVWQYDGICKYGGCMKNVPCYIGIGKSVRAFLTYKEKVTDDNLVVNDLIQQGLAYMLKHKMFKRLSSNQYN
;
A
#
# COMPACT_ATOMS: atom_id res chain seq x y z
N MET A 1 -9.92 23.24 -8.22
CA MET A 1 -9.21 22.26 -7.36
C MET A 1 -10.26 21.41 -6.68
N ASP A 2 -10.17 20.09 -6.83
CA ASP A 2 -11.13 19.13 -6.23
C ASP A 2 -11.15 19.24 -4.69
N SER A 3 -12.32 19.08 -4.06
CA SER A 3 -12.47 19.18 -2.61
C SER A 3 -11.76 18.06 -1.84
N ALA A 4 -11.61 16.86 -2.40
CA ALA A 4 -10.82 15.79 -1.79
C ALA A 4 -9.33 16.16 -1.71
N LEU A 5 -8.81 16.91 -2.71
CA LEU A 5 -7.45 17.42 -2.67
C LEU A 5 -7.29 18.52 -1.60
N LYS A 6 -8.27 19.42 -1.47
CA LYS A 6 -8.28 20.41 -0.38
C LYS A 6 -8.26 19.73 0.99
N LEU A 7 -9.13 18.74 1.18
CA LEU A 7 -9.19 17.95 2.41
C LEU A 7 -7.83 17.32 2.73
N ARG A 8 -7.17 16.73 1.73
CA ARG A 8 -5.82 16.17 1.90
C ARG A 8 -4.81 17.21 2.35
N MET A 9 -4.76 18.38 1.71
CA MET A 9 -3.84 19.45 2.07
C MET A 9 -4.04 19.93 3.51
N LEU A 10 -5.30 20.08 3.96
CA LEU A 10 -5.63 20.46 5.33
C LEU A 10 -5.11 19.42 6.33
N VAL A 11 -5.40 18.14 6.11
CA VAL A 11 -4.94 17.05 6.97
C VAL A 11 -3.41 16.97 7.00
N ASP A 12 -2.74 17.08 5.86
CA ASP A 12 -1.27 17.01 5.78
C ASP A 12 -0.59 18.21 6.46
N SER A 13 -1.28 19.35 6.56
CA SER A 13 -0.82 20.53 7.32
C SER A 13 -1.07 20.44 8.84
N GLY A 14 -1.73 19.38 9.31
CA GLY A 14 -2.08 19.20 10.72
C GLY A 14 -3.30 20.00 11.16
N GLU A 15 -4.05 20.59 10.23
CA GLU A 15 -5.28 21.31 10.54
C GLU A 15 -6.41 20.35 10.94
N VAL A 16 -7.18 20.74 11.95
CA VAL A 16 -8.36 20.00 12.38
C VAL A 16 -9.52 20.32 11.45
N VAL A 17 -10.00 19.32 10.71
CA VAL A 17 -11.12 19.45 9.80
C VAL A 17 -12.42 19.10 10.53
N ALA A 18 -13.27 20.09 10.80
CA ALA A 18 -14.49 19.91 11.59
C ALA A 18 -15.58 19.11 10.85
N ASP A 19 -15.71 19.28 9.54
CA ASP A 19 -16.68 18.56 8.71
C ASP A 19 -16.01 17.99 7.44
N PRO A 20 -15.30 16.85 7.56
CA PRO A 20 -14.72 16.18 6.40
C PRO A 20 -15.77 15.69 5.39
N SER A 21 -17.00 15.42 5.84
CA SER A 21 -18.07 14.86 5.00
C SER A 21 -18.48 15.83 3.90
N SER A 22 -18.52 17.14 4.18
CA SER A 22 -18.77 18.17 3.17
C SER A 22 -17.79 18.07 1.99
N PHE A 23 -16.47 18.01 2.27
CA PHE A 23 -15.43 17.86 1.25
C PHE A 23 -15.59 16.59 0.43
N LEU A 24 -15.93 15.46 1.08
CA LEU A 24 -16.12 14.19 0.38
C LEU A 24 -17.33 14.25 -0.56
N SER A 25 -18.45 14.85 -0.12
CA SER A 25 -19.68 14.95 -0.91
C SER A 25 -19.55 15.87 -2.13
N GLU A 26 -18.73 16.91 -2.03
CA GLU A 26 -18.46 17.88 -3.11
C GLU A 26 -17.42 17.38 -4.13
N SER A 27 -16.73 16.28 -3.84
CA SER A 27 -15.60 15.84 -4.66
C SER A 27 -16.07 15.11 -5.92
N GLU A 28 -15.73 15.68 -7.08
CA GLU A 28 -15.93 15.02 -8.38
C GLU A 28 -15.06 13.76 -8.50
N LEU A 29 -13.89 13.75 -7.86
CA LEU A 29 -13.06 12.56 -7.78
C LEU A 29 -13.74 11.43 -6.99
N ILE A 30 -14.36 11.72 -5.84
CA ILE A 30 -15.11 10.71 -5.07
C ILE A 30 -16.30 10.19 -5.86
N LYS A 31 -17.07 11.05 -6.54
CA LYS A 31 -18.16 10.63 -7.42
C LYS A 31 -17.67 9.66 -8.50
N LYS A 32 -16.55 9.97 -9.16
CA LYS A 32 -15.93 9.07 -10.15
C LYS A 32 -15.55 7.70 -9.58
N PHE A 33 -15.11 7.62 -8.32
CA PHE A 33 -14.85 6.33 -7.67
C PHE A 33 -16.14 5.57 -7.34
N ALA A 34 -17.16 6.28 -6.87
CA ALA A 34 -18.47 5.70 -6.54
C ALA A 34 -19.20 5.16 -7.78
N ASP A 35 -19.00 5.80 -8.94
CA ASP A 35 -19.60 5.42 -10.24
C ASP A 35 -18.84 4.27 -10.94
N LEU A 36 -17.76 3.73 -10.34
CA LEU A 36 -17.04 2.60 -10.93
C LEU A 36 -17.84 1.30 -10.81
N GLU A 37 -18.35 0.81 -11.93
CA GLU A 37 -19.09 -0.45 -12.01
C GLU A 37 -18.28 -1.59 -12.63
N ASN A 38 -18.73 -2.83 -12.43
CA ASN A 38 -18.20 -4.04 -13.08
C ASN A 38 -16.68 -4.25 -12.92
N LEU A 39 -16.11 -3.76 -11.83
CA LEU A 39 -14.69 -3.90 -11.54
C LEU A 39 -14.30 -5.36 -11.32
N THR A 40 -13.24 -5.79 -12.00
CA THR A 40 -12.52 -7.04 -11.69
C THR A 40 -11.93 -6.98 -10.27
N THR A 41 -11.51 -8.12 -9.71
CA THR A 41 -10.80 -8.15 -8.41
C THR A 41 -9.62 -7.17 -8.38
N LEU A 42 -8.83 -7.13 -9.46
CA LEU A 42 -7.71 -6.20 -9.58
C LEU A 42 -8.18 -4.74 -9.66
N GLY A 43 -9.28 -4.49 -10.38
CA GLY A 43 -9.92 -3.17 -10.42
C GLY A 43 -10.36 -2.69 -9.04
N LYS A 44 -10.99 -3.55 -8.24
CA LYS A 44 -11.40 -3.24 -6.85
C LYS A 44 -10.21 -2.99 -5.93
N ILE A 45 -9.13 -3.76 -6.08
CA ILE A 45 -7.87 -3.53 -5.35
C ILE A 45 -7.33 -2.13 -5.66
N PHE A 46 -7.23 -1.75 -6.93
CA PHE A 46 -6.72 -0.43 -7.30
C PHE A 46 -7.67 0.71 -6.96
N ALA A 47 -8.99 0.48 -7.02
CA ALA A 47 -9.97 1.45 -6.56
C ALA A 47 -9.79 1.72 -5.06
N LEU A 48 -9.63 0.68 -4.23
CA LEU A 48 -9.38 0.82 -2.80
C LEU A 48 -8.06 1.54 -2.52
N ILE A 49 -6.97 1.18 -3.21
CA ILE A 49 -5.66 1.84 -3.06
C ILE A 49 -5.77 3.33 -3.41
N GLY A 50 -6.49 3.67 -4.48
CA GLY A 50 -6.67 5.06 -4.90
C GLY A 50 -7.51 5.87 -3.93
N VAL A 51 -8.68 5.36 -3.54
CA VAL A 51 -9.60 6.09 -2.65
C VAL A 51 -9.06 6.21 -1.21
N ALA A 52 -8.21 5.27 -0.78
CA ALA A 52 -7.53 5.34 0.53
C ALA A 52 -6.53 6.51 0.64
N GLU A 53 -6.11 7.11 -0.49
CA GLU A 53 -5.32 8.33 -0.46
C GLU A 53 -6.16 9.56 -0.06
N ILE A 54 -7.50 9.47 -0.05
CA ILE A 54 -8.37 10.56 0.38
C ILE A 54 -8.67 10.39 1.88
N PRO A 55 -8.33 11.36 2.76
CA PRO A 55 -8.63 11.26 4.19
C PRO A 55 -10.12 11.05 4.45
N PHE A 56 -10.45 10.33 5.53
CA PHE A 56 -11.82 10.04 5.96
C PHE A 56 -12.68 9.24 4.95
N SER A 57 -12.12 8.76 3.84
CA SER A 57 -12.88 8.06 2.80
C SER A 57 -13.50 6.73 3.27
N TYR A 58 -13.04 6.15 4.38
CA TYR A 58 -13.66 4.95 4.98
C TYR A 58 -15.11 5.20 5.46
N GLU A 59 -15.50 6.45 5.70
CA GLU A 59 -16.89 6.81 6.06
C GLU A 59 -17.87 6.58 4.90
N LEU A 60 -17.36 6.50 3.66
CA LEU A 60 -18.16 6.31 2.46
C LEU A 60 -18.56 4.85 2.29
N LYS A 61 -19.86 4.60 2.08
CA LYS A 61 -20.42 3.25 1.95
C LYS A 61 -19.72 2.39 0.90
N PHE A 62 -19.46 2.93 -0.30
CA PHE A 62 -18.79 2.16 -1.36
C PHE A 62 -17.35 1.77 -0.99
N VAL A 63 -16.67 2.55 -0.15
CA VAL A 63 -15.33 2.21 0.34
C VAL A 63 -15.40 1.07 1.35
N GLN A 64 -16.41 1.07 2.23
CA GLN A 64 -16.66 -0.04 3.14
C GLN A 64 -17.00 -1.33 2.38
N GLU A 65 -17.77 -1.23 1.29
CA GLU A 65 -18.08 -2.36 0.40
C GLU A 65 -16.81 -2.89 -0.29
N LEU A 66 -15.91 -2.02 -0.75
CA LEU A 66 -14.60 -2.42 -1.27
C LEU A 66 -13.77 -3.15 -0.21
N VAL A 67 -13.71 -2.63 1.02
CA VAL A 67 -12.99 -3.29 2.13
C VAL A 67 -13.57 -4.66 2.44
N THR A 68 -14.90 -4.80 2.49
CA THR A 68 -15.57 -6.10 2.68
C THR A 68 -15.18 -7.07 1.58
N PHE A 69 -15.24 -6.64 0.32
CA PHE A 69 -14.82 -7.48 -0.81
C PHE A 69 -13.36 -7.93 -0.68
N ILE A 70 -12.44 -7.03 -0.32
CA ILE A 70 -11.02 -7.38 -0.12
C ILE A 70 -10.86 -8.38 1.04
N ASN A 71 -11.57 -8.18 2.15
CA ASN A 71 -11.52 -9.10 3.29
C ASN A 71 -11.99 -10.51 2.93
N GLU A 72 -12.99 -10.64 2.06
CA GLU A 72 -13.59 -11.92 1.69
C GLU A 72 -12.83 -12.63 0.56
N ASN A 73 -12.23 -11.89 -0.37
CA ASN A 73 -11.74 -12.44 -1.64
C ASN A 73 -10.22 -12.31 -1.85
N VAL A 74 -9.56 -11.43 -1.10
CA VAL A 74 -8.15 -11.06 -1.33
C VAL A 74 -7.31 -11.30 -0.07
N ALA A 75 -7.86 -11.06 1.11
CA ALA A 75 -7.19 -11.31 2.37
C ALA A 75 -7.03 -12.82 2.62
N THR A 76 -5.86 -13.20 3.11
CA THR A 76 -5.53 -14.56 3.56
C THR A 76 -4.99 -14.49 4.99
N GLU A 77 -4.81 -15.66 5.61
CA GLU A 77 -4.12 -15.76 6.90
C GLU A 77 -2.69 -15.18 6.90
N SER A 78 -2.04 -15.12 5.72
CA SER A 78 -0.66 -14.68 5.54
C SER A 78 -0.54 -13.28 4.92
N GLY A 79 -1.62 -12.56 4.66
CA GLY A 79 -1.59 -11.25 3.99
C GLY A 79 -2.50 -11.20 2.76
N PHE A 80 -2.33 -10.20 1.91
CA PHE A 80 -3.18 -9.99 0.74
C PHE A 80 -2.63 -10.66 -0.52
N SER A 81 -3.51 -11.34 -1.24
CA SER A 81 -3.23 -12.06 -2.49
C SER A 81 -4.27 -11.74 -3.54
N ILE A 82 -3.84 -11.35 -4.74
CA ILE A 82 -4.77 -11.04 -5.86
C ILE A 82 -5.62 -12.27 -6.22
N THR A 83 -5.12 -13.48 -5.98
CA THR A 83 -5.82 -14.73 -6.27
C THR A 83 -6.67 -15.23 -5.10
N GLY A 84 -6.65 -14.56 -3.95
CA GLY A 84 -7.26 -15.02 -2.70
C GLY A 84 -6.55 -16.22 -2.05
N LYS A 85 -5.43 -16.69 -2.64
CA LYS A 85 -4.67 -17.85 -2.15
C LYS A 85 -3.28 -17.43 -1.70
N LYS A 86 -2.78 -18.00 -0.59
CA LYS A 86 -1.47 -17.63 0.00
C LYS A 86 -0.30 -17.79 -0.97
N GLU A 87 -0.41 -18.74 -1.90
CA GLU A 87 0.59 -19.00 -2.94
C GLU A 87 0.72 -17.82 -3.91
N GLY A 88 -0.34 -17.02 -4.06
CA GLY A 88 -0.41 -15.86 -4.95
C GLY A 88 -0.06 -14.52 -4.29
N ILE A 89 0.47 -14.51 -3.06
CA ILE A 89 0.91 -13.26 -2.41
C ILE A 89 2.06 -12.67 -3.23
N VAL A 90 1.86 -11.44 -3.70
CA VAL A 90 2.91 -10.66 -4.38
C VAL A 90 3.28 -9.47 -3.49
N PRO A 91 4.58 -9.29 -3.14
CA PRO A 91 5.01 -8.35 -2.11
C PRO A 91 4.52 -6.92 -2.32
N CYS A 92 4.60 -6.41 -3.55
CA CYS A 92 4.19 -5.04 -3.84
C CYS A 92 2.67 -4.83 -3.66
N TYR A 93 1.84 -5.80 -4.02
CA TYR A 93 0.39 -5.72 -3.82
C TYR A 93 0.03 -5.85 -2.35
N ASN A 94 0.69 -6.76 -1.63
CA ASN A 94 0.52 -6.91 -0.19
C ASN A 94 0.89 -5.61 0.55
N ALA A 95 2.00 -4.96 0.15
CA ALA A 95 2.43 -3.67 0.71
C ALA A 95 1.48 -2.53 0.37
N MET A 96 0.99 -2.44 -0.87
CA MET A 96 0.04 -1.39 -1.27
C MET A 96 -1.31 -1.52 -0.54
N LEU A 97 -1.82 -2.74 -0.35
CA LEU A 97 -3.06 -2.96 0.40
C LEU A 97 -2.86 -2.74 1.90
N LEU A 98 -1.70 -3.10 2.46
CA LEU A 98 -1.35 -2.72 3.83
C LEU A 98 -1.38 -1.19 4.00
N GLU A 99 -0.72 -0.45 3.11
CA GLU A 99 -0.71 1.01 3.13
C GLU A 99 -2.15 1.57 3.07
N ALA A 100 -2.98 1.05 2.15
CA ALA A 100 -4.38 1.47 2.03
C ALA A 100 -5.18 1.21 3.32
N TYR A 101 -5.05 0.03 3.91
CA TYR A 101 -5.72 -0.30 5.18
C TYR A 101 -5.31 0.65 6.29
N ILE A 102 -4.02 0.96 6.41
CA ILE A 102 -3.54 1.89 7.44
C ILE A 102 -4.13 3.29 7.22
N ARG A 103 -4.16 3.80 5.97
CA ARG A 103 -4.74 5.11 5.66
C ARG A 103 -6.24 5.18 5.97
N LEU A 104 -6.96 4.07 5.83
CA LEU A 104 -8.38 3.94 6.16
C LEU A 104 -8.64 3.74 7.67
N GLY A 105 -7.61 3.78 8.53
CA GLY A 105 -7.75 3.54 9.96
C GLY A 105 -7.86 2.05 10.35
N LEU A 106 -7.62 1.14 9.41
CA LEU A 106 -7.75 -0.31 9.58
C LEU A 106 -6.40 -0.99 9.90
N GLY A 107 -5.37 -0.23 10.27
CA GLY A 107 -4.01 -0.74 10.53
C GLY A 107 -3.91 -1.77 11.65
N ALA A 108 -4.86 -1.76 12.61
CA ALA A 108 -4.90 -2.69 13.73
C ALA A 108 -5.66 -4.00 13.43
N THR A 109 -6.30 -4.11 12.27
CA THR A 109 -7.07 -5.30 11.87
C THR A 109 -6.19 -6.54 11.70
N LYS A 110 -6.78 -7.73 11.81
CA LYS A 110 -6.08 -9.00 11.60
C LYS A 110 -5.43 -9.06 10.21
N GLN A 111 -6.13 -8.58 9.19
CA GLN A 111 -5.69 -8.56 7.80
C GLN A 111 -4.44 -7.68 7.64
N ALA A 112 -4.47 -6.45 8.16
CA ALA A 112 -3.32 -5.56 8.16
C ALA A 112 -2.12 -6.14 8.93
N LYS A 113 -2.36 -6.75 10.10
CA LYS A 113 -1.32 -7.41 10.89
C LYS A 113 -0.68 -8.60 10.17
N SER A 114 -1.49 -9.43 9.50
CA SER A 114 -0.98 -10.53 8.67
C SER A 114 -0.13 -10.02 7.50
N ALA A 115 -0.60 -8.97 6.82
CA ALA A 115 0.15 -8.34 5.74
C ALA A 115 1.49 -7.75 6.22
N LEU A 116 1.48 -7.01 7.33
CA LEU A 116 2.67 -6.45 7.95
C LEU A 116 3.67 -7.54 8.32
N LYS A 117 3.22 -8.58 9.04
CA LYS A 117 4.05 -9.72 9.44
C LYS A 117 4.71 -10.37 8.23
N TRP A 118 3.96 -10.54 7.14
CA TRP A 118 4.50 -11.13 5.92
C TRP A 118 5.63 -10.27 5.33
N ILE A 119 5.42 -8.97 5.19
CA ILE A 119 6.42 -8.07 4.60
C ILE A 119 7.66 -8.00 5.49
N THR A 120 7.51 -7.89 6.81
CA THR A 120 8.65 -7.83 7.74
C THR A 120 9.43 -9.14 7.81
N THR A 121 8.82 -10.27 7.48
CA THR A 121 9.48 -11.58 7.50
C THR A 121 10.14 -11.91 6.17
N TYR A 122 9.52 -11.52 5.05
CA TYR A 122 9.82 -12.11 3.75
C TYR A 122 10.31 -11.10 2.70
N GLN A 123 10.03 -9.79 2.84
CA GLN A 123 10.50 -8.81 1.85
C GLN A 123 12.03 -8.76 1.81
N VAL A 124 12.57 -8.99 0.62
CA VAL A 124 14.02 -8.92 0.37
C VAL A 124 14.42 -7.49 0.04
N PHE A 125 15.39 -6.96 0.77
CA PHE A 125 15.92 -5.60 0.57
C PHE A 125 17.32 -5.59 -0.06
N GLU A 126 18.10 -6.67 0.10
CA GLU A 126 19.46 -6.76 -0.42
C GLU A 126 19.62 -7.82 -1.50
N ARG A 127 20.72 -7.73 -2.26
CA ARG A 127 21.07 -8.75 -3.27
C ARG A 127 21.53 -10.03 -2.59
N ASN A 128 21.33 -11.16 -3.28
CA ASN A 128 21.76 -12.49 -2.86
C ASN A 128 21.21 -12.99 -1.51
N GLN A 129 20.14 -12.36 -0.99
CA GLN A 129 19.41 -12.90 0.15
C GLN A 129 18.48 -14.02 -0.32
N LYS A 130 18.51 -15.16 0.38
CA LYS A 130 17.57 -16.27 0.15
C LYS A 130 16.31 -16.04 0.97
N ILE A 131 15.16 -16.18 0.31
CA ILE A 131 13.85 -16.19 0.98
C ILE A 131 13.48 -17.64 1.34
N VAL A 132 12.91 -17.84 2.54
CA VAL A 132 12.41 -19.15 3.01
C VAL A 132 10.91 -19.35 2.74
N TRP A 133 10.30 -18.47 1.94
CA TRP A 133 8.90 -18.58 1.56
C TRP A 133 8.72 -19.72 0.57
N GLN A 134 7.89 -20.69 0.93
CA GLN A 134 7.78 -21.98 0.25
C GLN A 134 6.97 -21.95 -1.05
N TYR A 135 6.29 -20.85 -1.38
CA TYR A 135 5.45 -20.77 -2.56
C TYR A 135 6.09 -19.89 -3.65
N ASP A 136 6.04 -20.39 -4.89
CA ASP A 136 6.69 -19.81 -6.05
C ASP A 136 5.79 -18.87 -6.85
N GLY A 137 4.52 -18.69 -6.47
CA GLY A 137 3.60 -17.81 -7.19
C GLY A 137 4.11 -16.37 -7.29
N ILE A 138 4.97 -15.97 -6.34
CA ILE A 138 5.71 -14.70 -6.33
C ILE A 138 6.75 -14.60 -7.45
N CYS A 139 7.37 -15.72 -7.82
CA CYS A 139 8.45 -15.80 -8.79
C CYS A 139 7.97 -15.70 -10.24
N LYS A 140 6.67 -15.88 -10.49
CA LYS A 140 6.06 -15.88 -11.84
C LYS A 140 5.98 -14.48 -12.46
N TYR A 141 5.88 -13.42 -11.66
CA TYR A 141 5.64 -12.04 -12.14
C TYR A 141 6.89 -11.15 -12.11
N GLY A 142 7.91 -11.48 -12.90
CA GLY A 142 9.01 -10.54 -13.18
C GLY A 142 10.17 -10.53 -12.18
N GLY A 143 10.40 -11.63 -11.46
CA GLY A 143 11.67 -11.84 -10.74
C GLY A 143 11.74 -11.31 -9.32
N CYS A 144 10.60 -11.08 -8.66
CA CYS A 144 10.56 -10.86 -7.21
C CYS A 144 11.37 -11.95 -6.48
N MET A 145 12.22 -11.54 -5.55
CA MET A 145 12.91 -12.44 -4.60
C MET A 145 13.88 -13.46 -5.24
N LYS A 146 14.44 -13.12 -6.40
CA LYS A 146 15.63 -13.77 -6.96
C LYS A 146 16.91 -13.15 -6.37
N ASN A 147 18.07 -13.34 -7.00
CA ASN A 147 19.34 -12.75 -6.54
C ASN A 147 19.34 -11.20 -6.48
N VAL A 148 18.37 -10.54 -7.13
CA VAL A 148 18.18 -9.09 -7.11
C VAL A 148 16.77 -8.80 -6.60
N PRO A 149 16.61 -7.93 -5.59
CA PRO A 149 15.29 -7.55 -5.13
C PRO A 149 14.54 -6.72 -6.18
N CYS A 150 13.22 -6.85 -6.21
CA CYS A 150 12.38 -5.99 -7.03
C CYS A 150 12.32 -4.59 -6.41
N TYR A 151 12.73 -3.57 -7.18
CA TYR A 151 12.71 -2.17 -6.75
C TYR A 151 11.29 -1.67 -6.43
N ILE A 152 10.28 -2.15 -7.15
CA ILE A 152 8.88 -1.83 -6.85
C ILE A 152 8.50 -2.40 -5.47
N GLY A 153 8.92 -3.64 -5.17
CA GLY A 153 8.70 -4.25 -3.86
C GLY A 153 9.29 -3.41 -2.73
N ILE A 154 10.58 -3.06 -2.84
CA ILE A 154 11.26 -2.20 -1.85
C ILE A 154 10.51 -0.88 -1.66
N GLY A 155 10.25 -0.15 -2.75
CA GLY A 155 9.62 1.17 -2.68
C GLY A 155 8.21 1.12 -2.05
N LYS A 156 7.40 0.11 -2.40
CA LYS A 156 6.05 -0.05 -1.83
C LYS A 156 6.10 -0.47 -0.36
N SER A 157 7.01 -1.36 0.02
CA SER A 157 7.20 -1.75 1.43
C SER A 157 7.64 -0.57 2.30
N VAL A 158 8.60 0.23 1.84
CA VAL A 158 9.06 1.42 2.59
C VAL A 158 7.92 2.43 2.76
N ARG A 159 7.12 2.71 1.71
CA ARG A 159 5.93 3.59 1.83
C ARG A 159 4.92 3.07 2.85
N ALA A 160 4.62 1.77 2.81
CA ALA A 160 3.70 1.16 3.77
C ALA A 160 4.22 1.27 5.21
N PHE A 161 5.52 1.03 5.43
CA PHE A 161 6.14 1.15 6.75
C PHE A 161 6.16 2.59 7.29
N LEU A 162 6.45 3.58 6.44
CA LEU A 162 6.38 4.99 6.83
C LEU A 162 4.95 5.38 7.22
N THR A 163 3.96 4.94 6.43
CA THR A 163 2.54 5.18 6.72
C THR A 163 2.09 4.48 8.01
N TYR A 164 2.59 3.26 8.26
CA TYR A 164 2.36 2.52 9.51
C TYR A 164 2.90 3.31 10.70
N LYS A 165 4.16 3.76 10.63
CA LYS A 165 4.80 4.54 11.70
C LYS A 165 4.09 5.86 11.99
N GLU A 166 3.56 6.51 10.95
CA GLU A 166 2.83 7.77 11.08
C GLU A 166 1.46 7.59 11.75
N LYS A 167 0.74 6.50 11.44
CA LYS A 167 -0.69 6.36 11.77
C LYS A 167 -1.02 5.30 12.82
N VAL A 168 -0.10 4.39 13.12
CA VAL A 168 -0.30 3.34 14.12
C VAL A 168 0.60 3.62 15.31
N THR A 169 0.02 3.69 16.50
CA THR A 169 0.72 4.03 17.76
C THR A 169 1.58 2.90 18.32
N ASP A 170 2.11 2.02 17.47
CA ASP A 170 2.93 0.87 17.84
C ASP A 170 4.40 1.14 17.50
N ASP A 171 5.28 1.15 18.51
CA ASP A 171 6.72 1.35 18.32
C ASP A 171 7.40 0.03 17.91
N ASN A 172 7.15 -0.35 16.66
CA ASN A 172 7.67 -1.58 16.10
C ASN A 172 9.12 -1.39 15.61
N LEU A 173 10.09 -1.80 16.43
CA LEU A 173 11.52 -1.68 16.13
C LEU A 173 11.94 -2.37 14.82
N VAL A 174 11.28 -3.48 14.44
CA VAL A 174 11.56 -4.18 13.18
C VAL A 174 11.15 -3.31 11.99
N VAL A 175 10.00 -2.64 12.08
CA VAL A 175 9.56 -1.70 11.05
C VAL A 175 10.54 -0.53 10.93
N ASN A 176 11.04 -0.01 12.05
CA ASN A 176 12.04 1.07 12.05
C ASN A 176 13.34 0.65 11.34
N ASP A 177 13.86 -0.55 11.62
CA ASP A 177 15.08 -1.06 10.97
C ASP A 177 14.90 -1.25 9.46
N LEU A 178 13.76 -1.85 9.05
CA LEU A 178 13.46 -2.07 7.64
C LEU A 178 13.25 -0.77 6.85
N ILE A 179 12.73 0.29 7.48
CA ILE A 179 12.71 1.63 6.88
C ILE A 179 14.14 2.09 6.58
N GLN A 180 15.06 1.99 7.55
CA GLN A 180 16.45 2.41 7.36
C GLN A 180 17.15 1.60 6.28
N GLN A 181 17.00 0.27 6.31
CA GLN A 181 17.57 -0.62 5.31
C GLN A 181 17.05 -0.30 3.90
N GLY A 182 15.73 -0.14 3.75
CA GLY A 182 15.12 0.18 2.46
C GLY A 182 15.56 1.54 1.91
N LEU A 183 15.60 2.58 2.75
CA LEU A 183 16.08 3.90 2.36
C LEU A 183 17.56 3.87 1.96
N ALA A 184 18.42 3.19 2.73
CA ALA A 184 19.83 3.02 2.40
C ALA A 184 20.01 2.34 1.02
N TYR A 185 19.25 1.29 0.75
CA TYR A 185 19.28 0.60 -0.54
C TYR A 185 18.83 1.52 -1.69
N MET A 186 17.69 2.22 -1.51
CA MET A 186 17.15 3.15 -2.51
C MET A 186 18.13 4.28 -2.84
N LEU A 187 18.82 4.84 -1.84
CA LEU A 187 19.83 5.88 -2.01
C LEU A 187 21.07 5.34 -2.74
N LYS A 188 21.61 4.20 -2.29
CA LYS A 188 22.75 3.52 -2.91
C LYS A 188 22.52 3.25 -4.40
N HIS A 189 21.30 2.84 -4.75
CA HIS A 189 20.91 2.52 -6.12
C HIS A 189 20.30 3.70 -6.89
N LYS A 190 20.29 4.91 -6.31
CA LYS A 190 19.78 6.14 -6.94
C LYS A 190 18.35 5.99 -7.47
N MET A 191 17.49 5.29 -6.73
CA MET A 191 16.09 5.02 -7.11
C MET A 191 15.19 6.28 -7.17
N PHE A 192 15.75 7.46 -6.90
CA PHE A 192 15.13 8.78 -7.06
C PHE A 192 15.50 9.46 -8.38
N LYS A 193 16.53 8.98 -9.10
CA LYS A 193 16.93 9.55 -10.38
C LYS A 193 16.13 8.92 -11.51
N ARG A 194 15.45 9.74 -12.30
CA ARG A 194 15.06 9.35 -13.65
C ARG A 194 16.36 9.21 -14.46
N LEU A 195 16.47 8.17 -15.28
CA LEU A 195 17.55 8.05 -16.23
C LEU A 195 17.37 9.18 -17.27
N SER A 196 18.00 10.32 -17.04
CA SER A 196 18.13 11.38 -18.03
C SER A 196 19.27 10.97 -18.95
N SER A 197 18.98 10.65 -20.22
CA SER A 197 20.01 10.77 -21.24
C SER A 197 20.46 12.24 -21.20
N ASN A 198 21.77 12.50 -21.06
CA ASN A 198 22.33 13.86 -21.12
C ASN A 198 22.22 14.46 -22.53
N GLN A 199 21.11 14.25 -23.24
CA GLN A 199 20.86 14.66 -24.62
C GLN A 199 20.16 16.03 -24.73
N TYR A 200 19.93 16.72 -23.62
CA TYR A 200 19.30 18.05 -23.61
C TYR A 200 19.98 19.00 -22.61
N ASN A 201 21.31 19.14 -22.72
CA ASN A 201 22.04 20.31 -22.21
C ASN A 201 22.67 21.04 -23.40
#